data_AF-A0A7V5U284-F1
#
_entry.id   AF-A0A7V5U284-F1
#
_cell.length_a   1.000
_cell.length_b   1.000
_cell.length_c   1.000
_cell.angle_alpha   90.00
_cell.angle_beta   90.00
_cell.angle_gamma   90.00
#
_symmetry.space_group_name_H-M   'P 1'
#
loop_
_entity.id
_entity.type
_entity.pdbx_description
1 polymer ?
#
loop_
_entity_poly.entity_id
_entity_poly.type
_entity_poly.pdbx_seq_one_letter_code
_entity_poly.pdbx_strand_id
1 'polypeptide(L)'
;MGKGAVLVVGGGVAGVQAALDLAAGGFYVHLVEQGPAIGGVMAQLDKTFPTNDCSMCILSPKLVEVGRELNINLLTLSEILEISGEPGDFRVRIRKHPRYVDEDKCIACGQCAAKCPKQVPNEFDRGLSKRKA
;
A
#
# COMPACT_ATOMS: atom_id res chain seq x y z
N MET A 1 -8.31 24.87 -5.85
CA MET A 1 -7.60 25.39 -4.66
C MET A 1 -7.76 24.31 -3.59
N GLY A 2 -6.74 23.45 -3.43
CA GLY A 2 -6.85 22.23 -2.61
C GLY A 2 -7.00 22.54 -1.13
N LYS A 3 -7.81 21.76 -0.40
CA LYS A 3 -8.14 21.99 1.02
C LYS A 3 -6.97 21.73 1.98
N GLY A 4 -5.83 21.24 1.49
CA GLY A 4 -4.64 20.88 2.26
C GLY A 4 -4.11 19.51 1.87
N ALA A 5 -3.07 19.05 2.56
CA ALA A 5 -2.52 17.71 2.41
C ALA A 5 -2.72 16.89 3.69
N VAL A 6 -2.96 15.58 3.55
CA VAL A 6 -3.15 14.64 4.66
C VAL A 6 -2.22 13.46 4.49
N LEU A 7 -1.62 12.98 5.58
CA LEU A 7 -0.82 11.77 5.61
C LEU A 7 -1.63 10.63 6.24
N VAL A 8 -1.79 9.52 5.51
CA VAL A 8 -2.37 8.28 6.00
C VAL A 8 -1.25 7.24 6.16
N VAL A 9 -1.19 6.60 7.33
CA VAL A 9 -0.14 5.65 7.68
C VAL A 9 -0.74 4.24 7.76
N GLY A 10 -0.26 3.36 6.89
CA GLY A 10 -0.73 1.98 6.74
C GLY A 10 -1.77 1.83 5.63
N GLY A 11 -1.45 1.00 4.63
CA GLY A 11 -2.28 0.70 3.47
C GLY A 11 -3.20 -0.49 3.66
N GLY A 12 -3.66 -0.79 4.88
CA GLY A 12 -4.73 -1.76 5.11
C GLY A 12 -6.10 -1.24 4.66
N VAL A 13 -7.17 -2.04 4.81
CA VAL A 13 -8.54 -1.63 4.41
C VAL A 13 -8.97 -0.29 5.00
N ALA A 14 -8.61 0.00 6.25
CA ALA A 14 -8.93 1.25 6.92
C ALA A 14 -8.20 2.45 6.29
N GLY A 15 -6.89 2.34 6.04
CA GLY A 15 -6.10 3.42 5.46
C GLY A 15 -6.43 3.65 3.98
N VAL A 16 -6.70 2.58 3.23
CA VAL A 16 -7.19 2.64 1.84
C VAL A 16 -8.51 3.41 1.79
N GLN A 17 -9.47 3.08 2.66
CA GLN A 17 -10.75 3.78 2.69
C GLN A 17 -10.59 5.25 3.11
N ALA A 18 -9.81 5.52 4.16
CA ALA A 18 -9.55 6.89 4.61
C ALA A 18 -8.91 7.73 3.51
N ALA A 19 -7.97 7.17 2.75
CA ALA A 19 -7.31 7.87 1.66
C ALA A 19 -8.29 8.22 0.53
N LEU A 20 -9.17 7.29 0.14
CA LEU A 20 -10.20 7.53 -0.87
C LEU A 20 -11.19 8.61 -0.43
N ASP A 21 -11.69 8.54 0.81
CA ASP A 21 -12.66 9.52 1.32
C ASP A 21 -12.06 10.92 1.42
N LEU A 22 -10.80 11.04 1.85
CA LEU A 22 -10.08 12.31 1.90
C LEU A 22 -9.78 12.87 0.50
N ALA A 23 -9.39 12.02 -0.44
CA ALA A 23 -9.17 12.42 -1.83
C ALA A 23 -10.48 12.91 -2.48
N ALA A 24 -11.58 12.19 -2.30
CA ALA A 24 -12.92 12.61 -2.73
C ALA A 24 -13.35 13.93 -2.07
N GLY A 25 -12.92 14.17 -0.82
CA GLY A 25 -13.11 15.44 -0.12
C GLY A 25 -12.32 16.62 -0.68
N GLY A 26 -11.40 16.39 -1.63
CA GLY A 26 -10.56 17.40 -2.27
C GLY A 26 -9.23 17.67 -1.57
N PHE A 27 -8.78 16.76 -0.70
CA PHE A 27 -7.46 16.81 -0.08
C PHE A 27 -6.44 16.04 -0.90
N TYR A 28 -5.19 16.49 -0.89
CA TYR A 28 -4.09 15.71 -1.42
C TYR A 28 -3.60 14.73 -0.35
N VAL A 29 -3.57 13.43 -0.65
CA VAL A 29 -3.29 12.40 0.35
C VAL A 29 -1.95 11.74 0.06
N HIS A 30 -1.08 11.69 1.06
CA HIS A 30 0.08 10.81 1.07
C HIS A 30 -0.30 9.52 1.80
N LEU A 31 -0.31 8.38 1.10
CA LEU A 31 -0.59 7.07 1.70
C LEU A 31 0.72 6.29 1.85
N VAL A 32 1.21 6.13 3.07
CA VAL A 32 2.47 5.43 3.36
C VAL A 32 2.20 3.99 3.79
N GLU A 33 2.82 3.03 3.08
CA GLU A 33 2.75 1.60 3.36
C GLU A 33 4.16 1.02 3.49
N GLN A 34 4.40 0.33 4.61
CA GLN A 34 5.71 -0.26 4.93
C GLN A 34 6.05 -1.43 4.01
N GLY A 35 5.05 -2.23 3.65
CA GLY A 35 5.19 -3.38 2.77
C GLY A 35 5.30 -3.02 1.28
N PRO A 36 5.55 -4.03 0.43
CA PRO A 36 5.63 -3.86 -1.02
C PRO A 36 4.29 -3.58 -1.71
N ALA A 37 3.17 -3.80 -1.03
CA ALA A 37 1.81 -3.63 -1.56
C ALA A 37 0.83 -3.22 -0.45
N ILE A 38 -0.24 -2.55 -0.86
CA ILE A 38 -1.39 -2.23 -0.01
C ILE A 38 -2.39 -3.40 0.05
N GLY A 39 -3.25 -3.40 1.05
CA GLY A 39 -4.29 -4.40 1.32
C GLY A 39 -4.28 -4.91 2.76
N GLY A 40 -3.11 -4.89 3.41
CA GLY A 40 -2.95 -5.31 4.80
C GLY A 40 -3.37 -6.77 5.04
N VAL A 41 -3.85 -7.07 6.25
CA VAL A 41 -4.28 -8.42 6.64
C VAL A 41 -5.49 -8.89 5.85
N MET A 42 -6.40 -7.99 5.46
CA MET A 42 -7.61 -8.37 4.73
C MET A 42 -7.30 -9.05 3.39
N ALA A 43 -6.20 -8.67 2.73
CA ALA A 43 -5.74 -9.31 1.51
C ALA A 43 -5.28 -10.77 1.72
N GLN A 44 -4.93 -11.16 2.95
CA GLN A 44 -4.53 -12.53 3.30
C GLN A 44 -5.71 -13.44 3.64
N LEU A 45 -6.90 -12.87 3.88
CA LEU A 45 -8.09 -13.65 4.22
C LEU A 45 -8.70 -14.24 2.96
N ASP A 46 -9.30 -15.43 3.04
CA ASP A 46 -10.12 -15.95 1.94
C ASP A 46 -11.50 -15.29 1.94
N LYS A 47 -12.19 -15.36 3.08
CA LYS A 47 -13.55 -14.86 3.26
C LYS A 47 -13.69 -13.85 4.41
N THR A 48 -14.72 -13.02 4.34
CA THR A 48 -15.08 -12.09 5.42
C THR A 48 -16.45 -12.42 6.00
N PHE A 49 -16.51 -12.63 7.32
CA PHE A 49 -17.79 -12.71 8.03
C PHE A 49 -18.49 -11.34 8.05
N PRO A 50 -19.83 -11.28 8.16
CA PRO A 50 -20.78 -12.40 8.22
C PRO A 50 -21.25 -12.89 6.85
N THR A 51 -21.02 -12.13 5.79
CA THR A 51 -21.54 -12.43 4.44
C THR A 51 -20.83 -13.60 3.77
N ASN A 52 -19.64 -13.95 4.25
CA ASN A 52 -18.78 -14.98 3.68
C ASN A 52 -18.38 -14.66 2.22
N ASP A 53 -18.32 -13.37 1.90
CA ASP A 53 -17.80 -12.88 0.62
C ASP A 53 -16.29 -13.10 0.54
N CYS A 54 -15.78 -13.24 -0.70
CA CYS A 54 -14.34 -13.22 -0.91
C CYS A 54 -13.76 -11.86 -0.52
N SER A 55 -12.75 -11.86 0.35
CA SER A 55 -12.11 -10.64 0.85
C SER A 55 -11.61 -9.75 -0.30
N MET A 56 -10.97 -10.37 -1.30
CA MET A 56 -10.39 -9.69 -2.45
C MET A 56 -11.45 -9.14 -3.40
N CYS A 57 -12.65 -9.72 -3.45
CA CYS A 57 -13.75 -9.15 -4.25
C CYS A 57 -14.19 -7.78 -3.73
N ILE A 58 -14.13 -7.57 -2.41
CA ILE A 58 -14.48 -6.29 -1.77
C ILE A 58 -13.29 -5.33 -1.76
N LEU A 59 -12.09 -5.86 -1.50
CA LEU A 59 -10.89 -5.05 -1.31
C LEU A 59 -10.27 -4.59 -2.63
N SER A 60 -10.16 -5.46 -3.63
CA SER A 60 -9.43 -5.16 -4.89
C SER A 60 -9.92 -3.91 -5.61
N PRO A 61 -11.24 -3.63 -5.73
CA PRO A 61 -11.71 -2.40 -6.36
C PRO A 61 -11.14 -1.15 -5.70
N LYS A 62 -11.09 -1.13 -4.35
CA LYS A 62 -10.54 0.00 -3.58
C LYS A 62 -9.03 0.14 -3.76
N LEU A 63 -8.29 -0.97 -3.83
CA LEU A 63 -6.84 -0.93 -4.09
C LEU A 63 -6.53 -0.37 -5.47
N VAL A 64 -7.30 -0.76 -6.49
CA VAL A 64 -7.17 -0.25 -7.86
C VAL A 64 -7.52 1.23 -7.93
N GLU A 65 -8.56 1.66 -7.22
CA GLU A 65 -8.97 3.06 -7.16
C GLU A 65 -7.88 3.93 -6.52
N VAL A 66 -7.33 3.52 -5.37
CA VAL A 66 -6.19 4.20 -4.74
C VAL A 66 -4.99 4.29 -5.67
N GLY A 67 -4.68 3.21 -6.41
CA GLY A 67 -3.55 3.20 -7.34
C GLY A 67 -3.73 4.08 -8.59
N ARG A 68 -4.94 4.55 -8.87
CA ARG A 68 -5.27 5.38 -10.05
C ARG A 68 -5.68 6.81 -9.70
N GLU A 69 -5.98 7.08 -8.44
CA GLU A 69 -6.40 8.40 -7.98
C GLU A 69 -5.22 9.40 -8.00
N LEU A 70 -5.38 10.48 -8.76
CA LEU A 70 -4.33 11.49 -8.96
C LEU A 70 -4.08 12.33 -7.70
N ASN A 71 -5.06 12.42 -6.80
CA ASN A 71 -4.92 13.10 -5.52
C ASN A 71 -4.30 12.22 -4.43
N ILE A 72 -3.95 10.97 -4.72
CA ILE A 72 -3.30 10.07 -3.77
C ILE A 72 -1.87 9.77 -4.25
N ASN A 73 -0.89 10.21 -3.45
CA ASN A 73 0.49 9.79 -3.58
C ASN A 73 0.73 8.51 -2.77
N LEU A 74 0.71 7.37 -3.44
CA LEU A 74 0.95 6.06 -2.84
C LEU A 74 2.45 5.78 -2.68
N LEU A 75 2.90 5.65 -1.43
CA LEU A 75 4.27 5.40 -1.03
C LEU A 75 4.38 4.02 -0.38
N THR A 76 4.54 2.99 -1.20
CA THR A 76 4.89 1.63 -0.74
C THR A 76 6.38 1.48 -0.39
N LEU A 77 6.75 0.43 0.34
CA LEU A 77 8.10 0.22 0.90
C LEU A 77 8.61 1.46 1.63
N SER A 78 7.71 2.16 2.31
CA SER A 78 8.01 3.44 2.91
C SER A 78 7.62 3.42 4.38
N GLU A 79 8.48 3.95 5.24
CA GLU A 79 8.22 4.07 6.66
C GLU A 79 8.50 5.49 7.15
N ILE A 80 7.84 5.85 8.24
CA ILE A 80 8.02 7.17 8.87
C ILE A 80 9.21 7.09 9.81
N LEU A 81 10.17 7.99 9.62
CA LEU A 81 11.33 8.13 10.50
C LEU A 81 11.06 9.14 11.62
N GLU A 82 10.40 10.24 11.29
CA GLU A 82 10.19 11.34 12.23
C GLU A 82 8.96 12.15 11.85
N ILE A 83 8.23 12.60 12.87
CA ILE A 83 7.11 13.53 12.75
C ILE A 83 7.43 14.71 13.67
N SER A 84 7.36 15.92 13.12
CA SER A 84 7.57 17.17 13.85
C SER A 84 6.53 18.20 13.41
N GLY A 85 6.36 19.27 14.20
CA GLY A 85 5.38 20.32 13.93
C GLY A 85 4.11 20.20 14.78
N GLU A 86 3.06 20.90 14.36
CA GLU A 86 1.81 21.07 15.11
C GLU A 86 0.59 20.86 14.20
N PRO A 87 -0.63 20.70 14.75
CA PRO A 87 -1.84 20.45 13.95
C PRO A 87 -2.02 21.50 12.83
N GLY A 88 -1.93 21.05 11.58
CA GLY A 88 -2.03 21.90 10.39
C GLY A 88 -0.69 22.22 9.71
N ASP A 89 0.44 22.07 10.41
CA ASP A 89 1.79 22.23 9.87
C ASP A 89 2.71 21.10 10.34
N PHE A 90 2.46 19.90 9.83
CA PHE A 90 3.30 18.74 10.11
C PHE A 90 4.43 18.61 9.09
N ARG A 91 5.63 18.34 9.58
CA ARG A 91 6.79 17.92 8.78
C ARG A 91 7.11 16.47 9.09
N VAL A 92 6.98 15.62 8.08
CA VAL A 92 7.19 14.17 8.20
C VAL A 92 8.34 13.73 7.33
N ARG A 93 9.31 13.02 7.91
CA ARG A 93 10.42 12.41 7.18
C ARG A 93 10.09 10.95 6.88
N ILE A 94 10.04 10.61 5.59
CA ILE A 94 9.69 9.27 5.12
C ILE A 94 10.93 8.64 4.48
N ARG A 95 11.25 7.40 4.85
CA ARG A 95 12.27 6.59 4.18
C ARG A 95 11.60 5.62 3.22
N LYS A 96 11.83 5.83 1.91
CA LYS A 96 11.44 4.86 0.87
C LYS A 96 12.59 3.88 0.64
N HIS A 97 12.36 2.61 0.93
CA HIS A 97 13.32 1.54 0.70
C HIS A 97 13.43 1.23 -0.81
N PRO A 98 14.64 0.99 -1.33
CA PRO A 98 14.81 0.65 -2.72
C PRO A 98 14.18 -0.71 -3.03
N ARG A 99 13.36 -0.77 -4.08
CA ARG A 99 12.87 -2.03 -4.67
C ARG A 99 13.97 -2.78 -5.41
N TYR A 100 15.06 -2.10 -5.76
CA TYR A 100 16.08 -2.58 -6.70
C TYR A 100 15.50 -2.94 -8.09
N VAL A 101 14.35 -2.34 -8.42
CA VAL A 101 13.65 -2.44 -9.70
C VAL A 101 13.21 -1.03 -10.09
N ASP A 102 13.45 -0.65 -11.34
CA ASP A 102 12.98 0.61 -11.91
C ASP A 102 11.45 0.51 -12.12
N GLU A 103 10.68 1.26 -11.31
CA GLU A 103 9.22 1.19 -11.30
C GLU A 103 8.62 1.67 -12.63
N ASP A 104 9.26 2.62 -13.32
CA ASP A 104 8.77 3.17 -14.60
C ASP A 104 8.97 2.19 -15.77
N LYS A 105 9.92 1.27 -15.65
CA LYS A 105 10.21 0.23 -16.66
C LYS A 105 9.58 -1.13 -16.33
N CYS A 106 9.14 -1.34 -15.10
CA CYS A 106 8.59 -2.61 -14.66
C CYS A 106 7.17 -2.82 -15.19
N ILE A 107 6.94 -3.92 -15.90
CA ILE A 107 5.61 -4.31 -16.43
C ILE A 107 4.95 -5.45 -15.64
N ALA A 108 5.48 -5.80 -14.48
CA ALA A 108 4.96 -6.85 -13.60
C ALA A 108 4.76 -8.24 -14.26
N CYS A 109 5.60 -8.62 -15.23
CA CYS A 109 5.44 -9.89 -15.98
C CYS A 109 5.84 -11.17 -15.21
N GLY A 110 6.55 -11.05 -14.08
CA GLY A 110 6.96 -12.19 -13.25
C GLY A 110 8.10 -13.07 -13.79
N GLN A 111 8.65 -12.78 -14.98
CA GLN A 111 9.72 -13.58 -15.60
C GLN A 111 11.02 -13.61 -14.77
N CYS A 112 11.31 -12.53 -14.05
CA CYS A 112 12.46 -12.46 -13.13
C CYS A 112 12.32 -13.48 -11.98
N ALA A 113 11.14 -13.56 -11.37
CA ALA A 113 10.85 -14.49 -10.28
C ALA A 113 10.97 -15.95 -10.76
N ALA A 114 10.45 -16.28 -11.95
CA ALA A 114 10.55 -17.62 -12.52
C ALA A 114 12.00 -18.12 -12.64
N LYS A 115 12.94 -17.23 -13.00
CA LYS A 115 14.37 -17.56 -13.16
C LYS A 115 15.18 -17.46 -11.87
N CYS A 116 14.64 -16.85 -10.81
CA CYS A 116 15.39 -16.61 -9.57
C CYS A 116 15.72 -17.94 -8.85
N PRO A 117 17.00 -18.27 -8.62
CA PRO A 117 17.39 -19.51 -7.96
C PRO A 117 17.17 -19.46 -6.44
N LYS A 118 17.17 -18.26 -5.86
CA LYS A 118 17.04 -18.06 -4.41
C LYS A 118 15.57 -18.12 -3.98
N GLN A 119 15.31 -18.87 -2.92
CA GLN A 119 14.01 -18.94 -2.27
C GLN A 119 14.12 -18.41 -0.85
N VAL A 120 13.12 -17.64 -0.43
CA VAL A 120 13.03 -17.04 0.91
C VAL A 120 11.63 -17.33 1.49
N PRO A 121 11.46 -17.40 2.82
CA PRO A 121 10.14 -17.57 3.43
C PRO A 121 9.17 -16.48 2.95
N ASN A 122 7.93 -16.86 2.64
CA ASN A 122 6.91 -15.89 2.24
C ASN A 122 6.22 -15.30 3.49
N GLU A 123 6.46 -14.03 3.76
CA GLU A 123 5.91 -13.31 4.90
C GLU A 123 4.38 -13.11 4.77
N PHE A 124 3.87 -13.00 3.53
CA PHE A 124 2.43 -12.90 3.26
C PHE A 124 1.70 -14.20 3.63
N ASP A 125 2.27 -15.35 3.28
CA ASP A 125 1.75 -16.68 3.63
C ASP A 125 2.15 -17.12 5.05
N ARG A 126 2.59 -16.19 5.90
CA ARG A 126 2.99 -16.46 7.30
C ARG A 126 4.05 -17.56 7.43
N GLY A 127 4.93 -17.67 6.44
CA GLY A 127 6.00 -18.67 6.37
C GLY A 127 5.55 -20.08 5.96
N LEU A 128 4.29 -20.28 5.58
CA LEU A 128 3.76 -21.56 5.11
C LEU A 128 4.26 -21.94 3.72
N SER A 129 4.74 -20.96 2.95
CA SER A 129 5.31 -21.16 1.62
C SER A 129 6.64 -20.41 1.46
N LYS A 130 7.30 -20.62 0.33
CA LYS A 130 8.50 -19.89 -0.07
C LYS A 130 8.19 -19.00 -1.27
N ARG A 131 8.72 -17.78 -1.27
CA ARG A 131 8.73 -16.87 -2.41
C ARG A 131 10.14 -16.74 -2.99
N LYS A 132 10.26 -16.03 -4.11
CA LYS A 132 11.55 -15.65 -4.70
C LYS A 132 12.10 -14.41 -4.00
N ALA A 133 13.42 -14.25 -4.08
CA ALA A 133 14.12 -13.09 -3.51
C ALA A 133 13.61 -11.78 -4.12
#